data_AF-A0A504XI32-F1
#
_entry.id   AF-A0A504XI32-F1
#
_cell.length_a   1.000
_cell.length_b   1.000
_cell.length_c   1.000
_cell.angle_alpha   90.00
_cell.angle_beta   90.00
_cell.angle_gamma   90.00
#
_symmetry.space_group_name_H-M   'P 1'
#
loop_
_entity.id
_entity.type
_entity.pdbx_description
1 polymer ?
#
loop_
_entity_poly.entity_id
_entity_poly.type
_entity_poly.pdbx_seq_one_letter_code
_entity_poly.pdbx_strand_id
1 'polypeptide(L)'
;MPNVSLTQRVTAFNDYVGNASNRDRVMSWLVVAPALTPSGIKSVIASHPNPLVGICKTISTAFFTVFLIGEELVLASKCNMLDPVFGRHFNRIRFVFLFWSNIARLVMNYLLLKSSKYDAVKDSQNEEKAKDHRRKVLNVADGVLQSMFCYTLLKSSAPAGPKYLSAALRSGKAVDIITSLAPPLFVVPSTPQGMLGLAASVPGFMMSVL
;
A
#
# COMPACT_ATOMS: atom_id res chain seq x y z
N MET A 1 3.68 -6.45 33.75
CA MET A 1 2.85 -5.45 33.05
C MET A 1 2.42 -4.42 34.07
N PRO A 2 2.74 -3.14 33.94
CA PRO A 2 2.33 -2.15 34.92
C PRO A 2 0.80 -1.96 34.87
N ASN A 3 0.17 -1.82 36.04
CA ASN A 3 -1.26 -1.54 36.18
C ASN A 3 -1.58 -0.12 35.67
N VAL A 4 -1.83 -0.01 34.36
CA VAL A 4 -2.33 1.23 33.73
C VAL A 4 -3.78 1.44 34.18
N SER A 5 -4.11 2.63 34.70
CA SER A 5 -5.44 2.91 35.23
C SER A 5 -6.51 2.88 34.13
N LEU A 6 -7.74 2.51 34.48
CA LEU A 6 -8.87 2.48 33.54
C LEU A 6 -9.06 3.84 32.85
N THR A 7 -8.87 4.93 33.60
CA THR A 7 -8.93 6.32 33.11
C THR A 7 -7.88 6.58 32.02
N GLN A 8 -6.64 6.12 32.21
CA GLN A 8 -5.59 6.25 31.19
C GLN A 8 -5.94 5.48 29.91
N ARG A 9 -6.57 4.31 30.02
CA ARG A 9 -7.02 3.53 28.85
C ARG A 9 -8.17 4.23 28.10
N VAL A 10 -9.11 4.83 28.83
CA VAL A 10 -10.24 5.57 28.24
C VAL A 10 -9.76 6.85 27.55
N THR A 11 -8.84 7.60 28.16
CA THR A 11 -8.23 8.78 27.53
C THR A 11 -7.43 8.39 26.29
N ALA A 12 -6.60 7.36 26.37
CA ALA A 12 -5.86 6.83 25.22
C ALA A 12 -6.77 6.39 24.07
N PHE A 13 -7.90 5.75 24.38
CA PHE A 13 -8.91 5.37 23.40
C PHE A 13 -9.58 6.59 22.77
N ASN A 14 -9.95 7.60 23.57
CA ASN A 14 -10.55 8.83 23.05
C ASN A 14 -9.56 9.62 22.17
N ASP A 15 -8.27 9.65 22.51
CA ASP A 15 -7.22 10.26 21.68
C ASP A 15 -7.00 9.48 20.37
N TYR A 16 -7.06 8.14 20.44
CA TYR A 16 -7.02 7.26 19.26
C TYR A 16 -8.23 7.51 18.34
N VAL A 17 -9.43 7.65 18.91
CA VAL A 17 -10.66 7.91 18.15
C VAL A 17 -10.69 9.33 17.59
N GLY A 18 -10.21 10.32 18.34
CA GLY A 18 -10.27 11.76 18.02
C GLY A 18 -9.23 12.24 17.02
N ASN A 19 -8.15 11.50 16.80
CA ASN A 19 -7.17 11.84 15.77
C ASN A 19 -7.82 11.63 14.38
N ALA A 20 -8.04 12.73 13.65
CA ALA A 20 -8.96 12.92 12.51
C ALA A 20 -8.79 12.01 11.27
N SER A 21 -8.07 10.90 11.34
CA SER A 21 -7.85 9.95 10.24
C SER A 21 -8.93 8.85 10.13
N ASN A 22 -9.88 8.74 11.07
CA ASN A 22 -10.78 7.57 11.13
C ASN A 22 -11.75 7.42 9.96
N ARG A 23 -12.16 8.50 9.27
CA ARG A 23 -13.16 8.40 8.20
C ARG A 23 -12.62 7.67 6.97
N ASP A 24 -11.44 8.04 6.49
CA ASP A 24 -10.79 7.38 5.35
C ASP A 24 -10.31 5.96 5.70
N ARG A 25 -10.01 5.72 6.98
CA ARG A 25 -9.61 4.41 7.50
C ARG A 25 -10.76 3.42 7.54
N VAL A 26 -11.91 3.81 8.09
CA VAL A 26 -13.11 2.96 8.09
C VAL A 26 -13.54 2.64 6.66
N MET A 27 -13.48 3.62 5.75
CA MET A 27 -13.76 3.41 4.33
C MET A 27 -12.77 2.43 3.68
N SER A 28 -11.49 2.49 4.04
CA SER A 28 -10.48 1.53 3.55
C SER A 28 -10.80 0.10 3.99
N TRP A 29 -11.24 -0.10 5.24
CA TRP A 29 -11.63 -1.41 5.76
C TRP A 29 -12.88 -1.99 5.08
N LEU A 30 -13.86 -1.14 4.76
CA LEU A 30 -15.08 -1.54 4.03
C LEU A 30 -14.78 -2.04 2.61
N VAL A 31 -13.73 -1.53 1.97
CA VAL A 31 -13.31 -1.97 0.63
C VAL A 31 -12.52 -3.28 0.71
N VAL A 32 -11.66 -3.41 1.72
CA VAL A 32 -10.69 -4.50 1.83
C VAL A 32 -11.31 -5.79 2.37
N ALA A 33 -12.15 -5.71 3.41
CA ALA A 33 -12.65 -6.88 4.11
C ALA A 33 -13.50 -7.82 3.21
N PRO A 34 -14.43 -7.33 2.37
CA PRO A 34 -15.19 -8.19 1.47
C PRO A 34 -14.31 -8.81 0.38
N ALA A 35 -13.29 -8.07 -0.10
CA ALA A 35 -12.43 -8.49 -1.20
C ALA A 35 -11.51 -9.68 -0.85
N LEU A 36 -11.18 -9.86 0.43
CA LEU A 36 -10.31 -10.95 0.91
C LEU A 36 -11.07 -12.20 1.38
N THR A 37 -12.40 -12.21 1.28
CA THR A 37 -13.18 -13.43 1.53
C THR A 37 -12.92 -14.48 0.44
N PRO A 38 -13.01 -15.79 0.72
CA PRO A 38 -12.83 -16.82 -0.32
C PRO A 38 -13.76 -16.64 -1.52
N SER A 39 -15.00 -16.18 -1.31
CA SER A 39 -15.95 -15.82 -2.37
C SER A 39 -15.51 -14.56 -3.12
N GLY A 40 -15.06 -13.52 -2.43
CA GLY A 40 -14.52 -12.29 -3.02
C GLY A 40 -13.30 -12.55 -3.91
N ILE A 41 -12.34 -13.35 -3.43
CA ILE A 41 -11.15 -13.75 -4.21
C ILE A 41 -11.56 -14.50 -5.48
N LYS A 42 -12.45 -15.50 -5.36
CA LYS A 42 -12.96 -16.24 -6.53
C LYS A 42 -13.67 -15.33 -7.53
N SER A 43 -14.50 -14.41 -7.04
CA SER A 43 -15.21 -13.43 -7.87
C SER A 43 -14.24 -12.48 -8.60
N VAL A 44 -13.22 -11.98 -7.92
CA VAL A 44 -12.20 -11.11 -8.50
C VAL A 44 -11.38 -11.82 -9.58
N ILE A 45 -11.03 -13.08 -9.37
CA ILE A 45 -10.28 -13.87 -10.37
C ILE A 45 -11.17 -14.18 -11.58
N ALA A 46 -12.42 -14.59 -11.35
CA ALA A 46 -13.35 -14.95 -12.42
C ALA A 46 -13.83 -13.76 -13.26
N SER A 47 -13.84 -12.55 -12.70
CA SER A 47 -14.30 -11.33 -13.38
C SER A 47 -13.31 -10.77 -14.40
N HIS A 48 -12.07 -11.27 -14.48
CA HIS A 48 -11.07 -10.76 -15.41
C HIS A 48 -10.74 -11.81 -16.48
N PRO A 49 -10.64 -11.40 -17.76
CA PRO A 49 -10.24 -12.31 -18.84
C PRO A 49 -8.80 -12.81 -18.69
N ASN A 50 -7.96 -12.06 -17.95
CA ASN A 50 -6.63 -12.49 -17.56
C ASN A 50 -6.60 -12.81 -16.06
N PRO A 51 -6.45 -14.09 -15.65
CA PRO A 51 -6.47 -14.48 -14.24
C PRO A 51 -5.33 -13.84 -13.44
N LEU A 52 -4.21 -13.49 -14.08
CA LEU A 52 -3.10 -12.80 -13.42
C LEU A 52 -3.52 -11.42 -12.89
N VAL A 53 -4.43 -10.72 -13.57
CA VAL A 53 -4.96 -9.44 -13.09
C VAL A 53 -5.72 -9.63 -11.78
N GLY A 54 -6.57 -10.65 -11.70
CA GLY A 54 -7.31 -11.00 -10.49
C GLY A 54 -6.40 -11.43 -9.34
N ILE A 55 -5.34 -12.20 -9.63
CA ILE A 55 -4.32 -12.60 -8.65
C ILE A 55 -3.56 -11.37 -8.13
N CYS A 56 -3.06 -10.50 -9.02
CA CYS A 56 -2.36 -9.27 -8.63
C CYS A 56 -3.26 -8.35 -7.79
N LYS A 57 -4.55 -8.24 -8.13
CA LYS A 57 -5.53 -7.48 -7.34
C LYS A 57 -5.67 -8.05 -5.93
N THR A 58 -5.80 -9.36 -5.81
CA THR A 58 -5.88 -10.05 -4.52
C THR A 58 -4.62 -9.83 -3.67
N ILE A 59 -3.44 -10.04 -4.27
CA ILE A 59 -2.15 -9.84 -3.59
C ILE A 59 -1.96 -8.39 -3.15
N SER A 60 -2.24 -7.43 -4.05
CA SER A 60 -2.16 -6.00 -3.74
C SER A 60 -3.06 -5.65 -2.56
N THR A 61 -4.30 -6.17 -2.55
CA THR A 61 -5.27 -5.97 -1.47
C THR A 61 -4.79 -6.58 -0.15
N ALA A 62 -4.28 -7.81 -0.18
CA ALA A 62 -3.75 -8.50 1.00
C ALA A 62 -2.58 -7.72 1.62
N PHE A 63 -1.61 -7.30 0.81
CA PHE A 63 -0.49 -6.49 1.31
C PHE A 63 -0.93 -5.12 1.84
N PHE A 64 -1.86 -4.45 1.15
CA PHE A 64 -2.41 -3.20 1.65
C PHE A 64 -3.11 -3.38 3.01
N THR A 65 -3.78 -4.51 3.21
CA THR A 65 -4.42 -4.85 4.49
C THR A 65 -3.41 -4.98 5.61
N VAL A 66 -2.29 -5.67 5.36
CA VAL A 66 -1.21 -5.80 6.36
C VAL A 66 -0.61 -4.43 6.69
N PHE A 67 -0.46 -3.55 5.70
CA PHE A 67 -0.06 -2.17 5.93
C PHE A 67 -1.07 -1.42 6.84
N LEU A 68 -2.37 -1.51 6.56
CA LEU A 68 -3.42 -0.88 7.38
C LEU A 68 -3.40 -1.40 8.82
N ILE A 69 -3.31 -2.72 9.01
CA ILE A 69 -3.16 -3.31 10.35
C ILE A 69 -1.92 -2.73 11.03
N GLY A 70 -0.80 -2.62 10.32
CA GLY A 70 0.42 -2.02 10.84
C GLY A 70 0.27 -0.55 11.23
N GLU A 71 -0.48 0.25 10.47
CA GLU A 71 -0.82 1.63 10.84
C GLU A 71 -1.61 1.68 12.15
N GLU A 72 -2.62 0.81 12.32
CA GLU A 72 -3.41 0.77 13.55
C GLU A 72 -2.58 0.34 14.76
N LEU A 73 -1.72 -0.67 14.61
CA LEU A 73 -0.86 -1.13 15.70
C LEU A 73 0.18 -0.08 16.11
N VAL A 74 0.73 0.67 15.14
CA VAL A 74 1.66 1.77 15.43
C VAL A 74 0.95 2.89 16.19
N LEU A 75 -0.28 3.24 15.82
CA LEU A 75 -1.03 4.29 16.50
C LEU A 75 -1.49 3.88 17.88
N ALA A 76 -2.03 2.66 18.02
CA ALA A 76 -2.36 2.11 19.33
C ALA A 76 -1.14 2.09 20.26
N SER A 77 0.05 1.81 19.72
CA SER A 77 1.30 1.92 20.47
C SER A 77 1.65 3.38 20.87
N LYS A 78 1.50 4.35 19.96
CA LYS A 78 1.71 5.78 20.27
C LYS A 78 0.73 6.32 21.30
N CYS A 79 -0.48 5.78 21.35
CA CYS A 79 -1.50 6.09 22.35
C CYS A 79 -1.31 5.29 23.67
N ASN A 80 -0.19 4.59 23.86
CA ASN A 80 0.09 3.75 25.03
C ASN A 80 -0.93 2.61 25.26
N MET A 81 -1.65 2.19 24.22
CA MET A 81 -2.56 1.04 24.27
C MET A 81 -1.85 -0.29 24.01
N LEU A 82 -0.70 -0.26 23.31
CA LEU A 82 0.14 -1.41 23.00
C LEU A 82 1.61 -1.15 23.36
N ASP A 83 2.38 -2.23 23.55
CA ASP A 83 3.82 -2.16 23.82
C ASP A 83 4.57 -1.33 22.75
N PRO A 84 5.33 -0.29 23.13
CA PRO A 84 6.21 0.48 22.24
C PRO A 84 7.16 -0.36 21.39
N VAL A 85 7.62 -1.53 21.87
CA VAL A 85 8.46 -2.45 21.10
C VAL A 85 7.68 -3.01 19.91
N PHE A 86 6.43 -3.39 20.12
CA PHE A 86 5.55 -3.90 19.08
C PHE A 86 5.24 -2.82 18.04
N GLY A 87 4.94 -1.59 18.48
CA GLY A 87 4.78 -0.44 17.58
C GLY A 87 6.01 -0.17 16.73
N ARG A 88 7.22 -0.26 17.30
CA ARG A 88 8.47 -0.12 16.53
C ARG A 88 8.65 -1.22 15.48
N HIS A 89 8.32 -2.47 15.79
CA HIS A 89 8.38 -3.57 14.81
C HIS A 89 7.41 -3.35 13.65
N PHE A 90 6.16 -2.99 13.94
CA PHE A 90 5.16 -2.73 12.89
C PHE A 90 5.47 -1.49 12.06
N ASN A 91 6.02 -0.44 12.68
CA ASN A 91 6.51 0.73 11.96
C ASN A 91 7.60 0.37 10.94
N ARG A 92 8.45 -0.64 11.25
CA ARG A 92 9.46 -1.12 10.31
C ARG A 92 8.87 -1.89 9.15
N ILE A 93 7.93 -2.81 9.39
CA ILE A 93 7.43 -3.71 8.33
C ILE A 93 6.29 -3.12 7.50
N ARG A 94 5.47 -2.21 8.03
CA ARG A 94 4.24 -1.75 7.35
C ARG A 94 4.49 -1.19 5.95
N PHE A 95 5.54 -0.37 5.81
CA PHE A 95 5.88 0.25 4.53
C PHE A 95 6.42 -0.76 3.51
N VAL A 96 6.96 -1.90 3.94
CA VAL A 96 7.36 -3.00 3.04
C VAL A 96 6.13 -3.58 2.35
N PHE A 97 5.06 -3.81 3.11
CA PHE A 97 3.79 -4.28 2.56
C PHE A 97 3.13 -3.23 1.67
N LEU A 98 3.19 -1.94 2.04
CA LEU A 98 2.70 -0.87 1.15
C LEU A 98 3.46 -0.84 -0.18
N PHE A 99 4.80 -0.97 -0.13
CA PHE A 99 5.63 -1.04 -1.32
C PHE A 99 5.21 -2.20 -2.24
N TRP A 100 5.15 -3.43 -1.71
CA TRP A 100 4.76 -4.60 -2.51
C TRP A 100 3.31 -4.55 -2.99
N SER A 101 2.41 -3.92 -2.24
CA SER A 101 1.04 -3.65 -2.67
C SER A 101 1.01 -2.77 -3.93
N ASN A 102 1.83 -1.72 -3.96
CA ASN A 102 1.95 -0.81 -5.11
C ASN A 102 2.62 -1.48 -6.31
N ILE A 103 3.64 -2.33 -6.09
CA ILE A 103 4.24 -3.13 -7.17
C ILE A 103 3.20 -4.07 -7.79
N ALA A 104 2.41 -4.79 -6.98
CA ALA A 104 1.34 -5.64 -7.48
C ALA A 104 0.28 -4.86 -8.26
N ARG A 105 -0.09 -3.66 -7.80
CA ARG A 105 -1.01 -2.74 -8.50
C ARG A 105 -0.42 -2.25 -9.82
N LEU A 106 0.86 -1.90 -9.87
CA LEU A 106 1.56 -1.50 -11.08
C LEU A 106 1.54 -2.62 -12.12
N VAL A 107 1.90 -3.85 -11.73
CA VAL A 107 1.86 -5.01 -12.63
C VAL A 107 0.44 -5.24 -13.16
N MET A 108 -0.57 -5.18 -12.29
CA MET A 108 -1.97 -5.30 -12.67
C MET A 108 -2.38 -4.25 -13.71
N ASN A 109 -2.07 -2.97 -13.45
CA ASN A 109 -2.41 -1.85 -14.35
C ASN A 109 -1.68 -1.96 -15.69
N TYR A 110 -0.43 -2.41 -15.66
CA TYR A 110 0.36 -2.65 -16.87
C TYR A 110 -0.23 -3.78 -17.71
N LEU A 111 -0.66 -4.89 -17.08
CA LEU A 111 -1.34 -5.99 -17.78
C LEU A 111 -2.66 -5.54 -18.42
N LEU A 112 -3.45 -4.71 -17.70
CA LEU A 112 -4.67 -4.13 -18.23
C LEU A 112 -4.41 -3.21 -19.44
N LEU A 113 -3.39 -2.35 -19.34
CA LEU A 113 -2.97 -1.50 -20.46
C LEU A 113 -2.51 -2.34 -21.66
N LYS A 114 -1.66 -3.35 -21.43
CA LYS A 114 -1.15 -4.25 -22.47
C LYS A 114 -2.26 -5.05 -23.16
N SER A 115 -3.30 -5.42 -22.43
CA SER A 115 -4.47 -6.12 -22.99
C SER A 115 -5.41 -5.21 -23.79
N SER A 116 -5.26 -3.90 -23.67
CA SER A 116 -6.11 -2.93 -24.34
C SER A 116 -5.76 -2.84 -25.83
N LYS A 117 -6.76 -3.00 -26.70
CA LYS A 117 -6.64 -2.76 -28.14
C LYS A 117 -7.07 -1.32 -28.42
N TYR A 118 -6.14 -0.38 -28.36
CA TYR A 118 -6.36 1.01 -28.73
C TYR A 118 -5.47 1.35 -29.93
N ASP A 119 -6.08 1.78 -31.03
CA ASP A 119 -5.40 2.27 -32.23
C ASP A 119 -5.56 3.79 -32.30
N ALA A 120 -4.49 4.55 -32.08
CA ALA A 120 -4.56 6.02 -32.04
C ALA A 120 -5.06 6.66 -33.35
N VAL A 121 -4.89 5.98 -34.49
CA VAL A 121 -5.33 6.49 -35.79
C VAL A 121 -6.84 6.28 -35.97
N LYS A 122 -7.37 5.15 -35.50
CA LYS A 122 -8.77 4.76 -35.73
C LYS A 122 -9.70 5.12 -34.58
N ASP A 123 -9.20 5.07 -33.35
CA ASP A 123 -9.98 5.20 -32.13
C ASP A 123 -9.85 6.60 -31.49
N SER A 124 -9.10 7.54 -32.07
CA SER A 124 -8.98 8.92 -31.56
C SER A 124 -10.29 9.70 -31.61
N GLN A 125 -11.18 9.37 -32.55
CA GLN A 125 -12.53 9.95 -32.63
C GLN A 125 -13.55 9.25 -31.73
N ASN A 126 -13.20 8.08 -31.16
CA ASN A 126 -14.05 7.40 -30.19
C ASN A 126 -13.68 7.87 -28.77
N GLU A 127 -14.45 8.83 -28.26
CA GLU A 127 -14.19 9.48 -26.97
C GLU A 127 -14.14 8.47 -25.80
N GLU A 128 -15.00 7.45 -25.81
CA GLU A 128 -15.05 6.44 -24.76
C GLU A 128 -13.77 5.57 -24.73
N LYS A 129 -13.33 5.10 -25.90
CA LYS A 129 -12.08 4.33 -26.02
C LYS A 129 -10.86 5.17 -25.69
N ALA A 130 -10.84 6.42 -26.12
CA ALA A 130 -9.75 7.34 -25.82
C ALA A 130 -9.67 7.64 -24.31
N LYS A 131 -10.82 7.85 -23.65
CA LYS A 131 -10.91 8.03 -22.19
C LYS A 131 -10.46 6.79 -21.44
N ASP A 132 -10.93 5.60 -21.81
CA ASP A 132 -10.52 4.33 -21.19
C ASP A 132 -9.01 4.08 -21.34
N HIS A 133 -8.46 4.30 -22.54
CA HIS A 133 -7.02 4.18 -22.77
C HIS A 133 -6.23 5.17 -21.90
N ARG A 134 -6.63 6.44 -21.86
CA ARG A 134 -5.99 7.47 -21.03
C ARG A 134 -6.05 7.11 -19.54
N ARG A 135 -7.18 6.60 -19.06
CA ARG A 135 -7.33 6.11 -17.69
C ARG A 135 -6.37 4.96 -17.38
N LYS A 136 -6.21 3.99 -18.29
CA LYS A 136 -5.26 2.88 -18.14
C LYS A 136 -3.80 3.37 -18.09
N VAL A 137 -3.43 4.34 -18.94
CA VAL A 137 -2.09 4.96 -18.91
C VAL A 137 -1.85 5.69 -17.59
N LEU A 138 -2.81 6.48 -17.12
CA LEU A 138 -2.71 7.19 -15.83
C LEU A 138 -2.63 6.22 -14.65
N ASN A 139 -3.36 5.10 -14.68
CA ASN A 139 -3.25 4.04 -13.67
C ASN A 139 -1.85 3.40 -13.61
N VAL A 140 -1.15 3.27 -14.75
CA VAL A 140 0.24 2.81 -14.77
C VAL A 140 1.17 3.88 -14.18
N ALA A 141 1.00 5.14 -14.60
CA ALA A 141 1.78 6.26 -14.08
C ALA A 141 1.60 6.43 -12.56
N ASP A 142 0.37 6.31 -12.06
CA ASP A 142 0.06 6.28 -10.63
C ASP A 142 0.83 5.18 -9.92
N GLY A 143 0.77 3.94 -10.43
CA GLY A 143 1.48 2.80 -9.86
C GLY A 143 3.00 3.01 -9.78
N VAL A 144 3.61 3.61 -10.81
CA VAL A 144 5.05 3.94 -10.82
C VAL A 144 5.37 4.99 -9.76
N LEU A 145 4.68 6.12 -9.77
CA LEU A 145 4.99 7.24 -8.89
C LEU A 145 4.68 6.92 -7.42
N GLN A 146 3.58 6.22 -7.14
CA GLN A 146 3.25 5.74 -5.80
C GLN A 146 4.27 4.71 -5.29
N SER A 147 4.77 3.82 -6.16
CA SER A 147 5.84 2.88 -5.80
C SER A 147 7.14 3.62 -5.45
N MET A 148 7.51 4.62 -6.26
CA MET A 148 8.69 5.47 -6.00
C MET A 148 8.54 6.29 -4.72
N PHE A 149 7.38 6.90 -4.49
CA PHE A 149 7.10 7.64 -3.27
C PHE A 149 7.11 6.73 -2.04
N CYS A 150 6.45 5.57 -2.10
CA CYS A 150 6.45 4.59 -1.00
C CYS A 150 7.85 4.07 -0.69
N TYR A 151 8.69 3.94 -1.71
CA TYR A 151 10.09 3.62 -1.50
C TYR A 151 10.77 4.66 -0.60
N THR A 152 10.53 5.96 -0.80
CA THR A 152 11.08 7.00 0.08
C THR A 152 10.55 6.97 1.52
N LEU A 153 9.35 6.43 1.74
CA LEU A 153 8.73 6.30 3.08
C LEU A 153 9.36 5.20 3.95
N LEU A 154 10.11 4.27 3.35
CA LEU A 154 10.76 3.17 4.07
C LEU A 154 11.94 3.64 4.95
N LYS A 155 12.28 4.94 5.04
CA LYS A 155 13.43 5.50 5.78
C LYS A 155 13.56 4.99 7.22
N SER A 156 12.43 4.68 7.87
CA SER A 156 12.37 4.16 9.24
C SER A 156 12.35 2.63 9.33
N SER A 157 12.26 1.94 8.20
CA SER A 157 12.10 0.50 8.08
C SER A 157 13.41 -0.28 8.08
N ALA A 158 14.53 0.40 7.78
CA ALA A 158 15.85 -0.20 7.61
C ALA A 158 15.83 -1.50 6.78
N PRO A 159 15.23 -1.51 5.57
CA PRO A 159 15.28 -2.67 4.70
C PRO A 159 16.73 -2.91 4.30
N ALA A 160 17.27 -4.02 4.80
CA ALA A 160 18.64 -4.43 4.52
C ALA A 160 18.83 -4.78 3.03
N GLY A 161 17.74 -5.19 2.37
CA GLY A 161 17.77 -5.64 0.98
C GLY A 161 18.03 -7.15 0.84
N PRO A 162 17.83 -7.69 -0.37
CA PRO A 162 17.92 -9.14 -0.61
C PRO A 162 19.29 -9.74 -0.28
N LYS A 163 20.36 -8.93 -0.34
CA LYS A 163 21.72 -9.34 0.02
C LYS A 163 21.85 -9.85 1.46
N TYR A 164 20.94 -9.44 2.35
CA TYR A 164 20.94 -9.83 3.77
C TYR A 164 19.89 -10.89 4.10
N LEU A 165 19.13 -11.38 3.12
CA LEU A 165 18.08 -12.38 3.33
C LEU A 165 18.63 -13.66 3.98
N SER A 166 19.81 -14.13 3.55
CA SER A 166 20.44 -15.32 4.15
C SER A 166 20.74 -15.12 5.64
N ALA A 167 21.29 -13.97 6.01
CA ALA A 167 21.55 -13.63 7.41
C ALA A 167 20.24 -13.45 8.21
N ALA A 168 19.23 -12.84 7.60
CA ALA A 168 17.91 -12.66 8.21
C ALA A 168 17.22 -14.01 8.48
N LEU A 169 17.26 -14.94 7.53
CA LEU A 169 16.72 -16.29 7.71
C LEU A 169 17.43 -17.04 8.85
N ARG A 170 18.77 -16.93 8.94
CA ARG A 170 19.55 -17.52 10.04
C ARG A 170 19.22 -16.91 11.40
N SER A 171 18.83 -15.63 11.44
CA SER A 171 18.45 -14.96 12.69
C SER A 171 17.09 -15.41 13.25
N GLY A 172 16.21 -15.96 12.41
CA GLY A 172 14.83 -16.31 12.76
C GLY A 172 13.91 -15.12 13.05
N LYS A 173 14.39 -13.88 12.95
CA LYS A 173 13.60 -12.68 13.27
C LYS A 173 12.72 -12.27 12.09
N ALA A 174 11.40 -12.39 12.27
CA ALA A 174 10.41 -12.05 11.24
C ALA A 174 10.58 -10.63 10.66
N VAL A 175 10.89 -9.64 11.50
CA VAL A 175 11.11 -8.25 11.06
C VAL A 175 12.28 -8.15 10.09
N ASP A 176 13.39 -8.83 10.37
CA ASP A 176 14.59 -8.78 9.53
C ASP A 176 14.36 -9.54 8.21
N ILE A 177 13.62 -10.65 8.26
CA ILE A 177 13.20 -11.40 7.07
C ILE A 177 12.33 -10.51 6.18
N ILE A 178 11.25 -9.94 6.71
CA ILE A 178 10.32 -9.10 5.95
C ILE A 178 11.04 -7.88 5.35
N THR A 179 11.85 -7.18 6.15
CA THR A 179 12.56 -5.99 5.69
C THR A 179 13.66 -6.30 4.67
N SER A 180 14.24 -7.51 4.68
CA SER A 180 15.16 -7.95 3.63
C SER A 180 14.50 -8.19 2.27
N LEU A 181 13.17 -8.36 2.22
CA LEU A 181 12.42 -8.50 0.98
C LEU A 181 12.12 -7.16 0.30
N ALA A 182 12.44 -6.01 0.90
CA ALA A 182 12.33 -4.72 0.23
C ALA A 182 13.71 -4.26 -0.31
N PRO A 183 13.77 -3.53 -1.43
CA PRO A 183 15.03 -3.00 -1.94
C PRO A 183 15.71 -2.08 -0.90
N PRO A 184 17.06 -2.08 -0.85
CA PRO A 184 17.84 -1.32 0.12
C PRO A 184 17.73 0.18 -0.16
N LEU A 185 17.46 0.99 0.87
CA LEU A 185 17.11 2.39 0.67
C LEU A 185 18.29 3.33 0.47
N PHE A 186 18.04 4.33 -0.36
CA PHE A 186 18.70 5.62 -0.26
C PHE A 186 17.87 6.53 0.63
N VAL A 187 18.47 7.09 1.66
CA VAL A 187 17.80 8.05 2.54
C VAL A 187 17.53 9.32 1.75
N VAL A 188 16.28 9.56 1.39
CA VAL A 188 15.86 10.81 0.72
C VAL A 188 15.59 11.88 1.80
N PRO A 189 16.04 13.14 1.61
CA PRO A 189 15.64 14.25 2.48
C PRO A 189 14.13 14.52 2.40
N SER A 190 13.58 15.26 3.38
CA SER A 190 12.14 15.54 3.45
C SER A 190 11.61 16.33 2.26
N THR A 191 12.37 17.29 1.73
CA THR A 191 11.91 18.15 0.62
C THR A 191 11.73 17.37 -0.69
N PRO A 192 12.70 16.59 -1.20
CA PRO A 192 12.49 15.77 -2.39
C PRO A 192 11.42 14.69 -2.19
N GLN A 193 11.30 14.15 -0.97
CA GLN A 193 10.22 13.22 -0.62
C GLN A 193 8.84 13.89 -0.75
N GLY A 194 8.69 15.13 -0.27
CA GLY A 194 7.46 15.91 -0.42
C GLY A 194 7.13 16.21 -1.89
N MET A 195 8.14 16.59 -2.69
CA MET A 195 7.97 16.80 -4.13
C MET A 195 7.54 15.52 -4.87
N LEU A 196 8.12 14.37 -4.51
CA LEU A 196 7.71 13.07 -5.05
C LEU A 196 6.28 12.71 -4.65
N GLY A 197 5.87 13.03 -3.42
CA GLY A 197 4.48 12.84 -2.98
C GLY A 197 3.50 13.69 -3.78
N LEU A 198 3.84 14.95 -4.07
CA LEU A 198 3.04 15.83 -4.94
C LEU A 198 3.00 15.31 -6.38
N ALA A 199 4.12 14.87 -6.94
CA ALA A 199 4.14 14.29 -8.28
C ALA A 199 3.27 13.01 -8.34
N ALA A 200 3.33 12.17 -7.31
CA ALA A 200 2.58 10.93 -7.23
C ALA A 200 1.06 11.12 -7.11
N SER A 201 0.57 12.31 -6.71
CA SER A 201 -0.87 12.58 -6.68
C SER A 201 -1.42 13.07 -8.03
N VAL A 202 -0.57 13.53 -8.96
CA VAL A 202 -0.99 14.08 -10.26
C VAL A 202 -1.82 13.08 -11.07
N PRO A 203 -1.40 11.80 -11.26
CA PRO A 203 -2.21 10.85 -12.03
C PRO A 203 -3.59 10.62 -11.40
N GLY A 204 -3.65 10.50 -10.08
CA GLY A 204 -4.90 10.37 -9.33
C GLY A 204 -5.84 11.55 -9.55
N PHE A 205 -5.31 12.78 -9.47
CA PHE A 205 -6.07 13.99 -9.75
C PHE A 205 -6.58 14.01 -11.19
N MET A 206 -5.72 13.72 -12.18
CA MET A 206 -6.13 13.68 -13.59
C MET A 206 -7.23 12.65 -13.86
N MET A 207 -7.21 11.50 -13.17
CA MET A 207 -8.26 10.48 -13.30
C MET A 207 -9.60 10.92 -12.72
N SER A 208 -9.63 11.82 -11.73
CA SER A 208 -10.89 12.35 -11.17
C SER A 208 -11.59 13.37 -12.08
N VAL A 209 -10.89 13.92 -13.07
CA VAL A 209 -11.39 14.96 -13.99
C VAL A 209 -11.69 14.38 -15.39
N LEU A 210 -11.41 13.09 -15.61
CA LEU A 210 -11.69 12.37 -16.86
C LEU A 210 -13.08 11.75 -16.88
#